data_AF-A0A1G3MPA6-F1
#
_entry.id   AF-A0A1G3MPA6-F1
#
_cell.length_a   1.000
_cell.length_b   1.000
_cell.length_c   1.000
_cell.angle_alpha   90.00
_cell.angle_beta   90.00
_cell.angle_gamma   90.00
#
_symmetry.space_group_name_H-M   'P 1'
#
loop_
_entity.id
_entity.type
_entity.pdbx_description
1 polymer ?
#
loop_
_entity_poly.entity_id
_entity_poly.type
_entity_poly.pdbx_seq_one_letter_code
_entity_poly.pdbx_strand_id
1 'polypeptide(L)' 'MHCAGCVRRTEAAATKLPGVSKASADLAGECLSVEFDDASLQAADIVTAVDKLGFQATLN' A
#
# COMPACT_ATOMS: atom_id res chain seq x y z
N MET A 1 -1.46 -1.67 11.75
CA MET A 1 -0.84 -0.35 11.45
C MET A 1 -1.11 0.58 12.64
N HIS A 2 -0.13 0.93 13.50
CA HIS A 2 -0.46 1.51 14.83
C HIS A 2 -0.08 2.98 15.06
N CYS A 3 0.58 3.65 14.10
CA CYS A 3 0.92 5.07 14.26
C CYS A 3 0.85 5.85 12.95
N ALA A 4 0.68 7.17 13.03
CA ALA A 4 0.67 8.07 11.88
C ALA A 4 1.93 7.95 11.00
N GLY A 5 3.07 7.59 11.60
CA GLY A 5 4.30 7.30 10.85
C GLY A 5 4.22 6.02 10.02
N CYS A 6 3.55 4.98 10.50
CA CYS A 6 3.33 3.74 9.74
C CYS A 6 2.40 3.99 8.54
N VAL A 7 1.31 4.74 8.75
CA VAL A 7 0.37 5.16 7.69
C VAL A 7 1.11 5.84 6.55
N ARG A 8 1.87 6.89 6.87
CA ARG A 8 2.67 7.63 5.86
C ARG A 8 3.69 6.76 5.15
N ARG A 9 4.29 5.79 5.84
CA ARG A 9 5.27 4.87 5.24
C ARG A 9 4.63 3.92 4.24
N THR A 10 3.48 3.33 4.59
CA THR A 10 2.75 2.42 3.69
C THR A 10 2.17 3.15 2.47
N GLU A 11 1.61 4.35 2.65
CA GLU A 11 1.17 5.19 1.54
C GLU A 11 2.34 5.53 0.61
N ALA A 12 3.45 6.02 1.18
CA ALA A 12 4.62 6.40 0.40
C ALA A 12 5.24 5.21 -0.35
N ALA A 13 5.16 3.99 0.20
CA ALA A 13 5.65 2.80 -0.49
C ALA A 13 4.77 2.44 -1.68
N ALA A 14 3.44 2.47 -1.52
CA ALA A 14 2.50 2.20 -2.61
C ALA A 14 2.58 3.27 -3.70
N THR A 15 2.57 4.57 -3.38
CA THR A 15 2.64 5.65 -4.37
C THR A 15 3.93 5.66 -5.20
N LYS A 16 5.01 5.02 -4.71
CA LYS A 16 6.27 4.89 -5.46
C LYS A 16 6.25 3.78 -6.50
N LEU A 17 5.26 2.89 -6.46
CA LEU A 17 5.16 1.81 -7.44
C LEU A 17 4.73 2.39 -8.79
N PRO A 18 5.39 1.99 -9.89
CA PRO A 18 4.98 2.39 -11.22
C PRO A 18 3.56 1.89 -11.50
N GLY A 19 2.71 2.75 -12.07
CA GLY A 19 1.30 2.41 -12.34
C GLY A 19 0.34 2.77 -11.20
N VAL A 20 0.80 3.18 -10.03
CA VAL A 20 -0.07 3.70 -8.97
C VAL A 20 -0.47 5.14 -9.26
N SER A 21 -1.79 5.38 -9.33
CA SER A 21 -2.37 6.72 -9.49
C SER A 21 -2.72 7.35 -8.15
N LYS A 22 -3.11 6.54 -7.16
CA LYS A 22 -3.45 7.01 -5.82
C LYS A 22 -3.21 5.91 -4.78
N ALA A 23 -2.75 6.29 -3.60
CA ALA A 23 -2.72 5.41 -2.44
C ALA A 23 -3.18 6.19 -1.20
N SER A 24 -4.00 5.57 -0.36
CA SER A 24 -4.43 6.14 0.91
C SER A 24 -4.56 5.05 1.96
N ALA A 25 -3.97 5.26 3.13
CA ALA A 25 -4.03 4.33 4.24
C ALA A 25 -4.94 4.89 5.35
N ASP A 26 -5.79 4.01 5.87
CA ASP A 26 -6.65 4.32 7.00
C ASP A 26 -6.13 3.62 8.25
N LEU A 27 -5.85 4.41 9.29
CA LEU A 27 -5.34 3.88 10.56
C LEU A 27 -6.43 3.15 11.36
N ALA A 28 -7.69 3.58 11.26
CA ALA A 28 -8.78 3.03 12.04
C ALA A 28 -9.23 1.66 11.51
N GLY A 29 -9.23 1.49 10.19
CA GLY A 29 -9.53 0.25 9.49
C GLY A 29 -8.31 -0.62 9.20
N GLU A 30 -7.09 -0.13 9.49
CA GLU A 30 -5.83 -0.80 9.17
C GLU A 30 -5.70 -1.22 7.70
N CYS A 31 -6.36 -0.48 6.81
CA CYS A 31 -6.46 -0.77 5.39
C CYS A 31 -5.65 0.21 4.55
N LEU A 32 -5.05 -0.28 3.47
CA LEU A 32 -4.42 0.53 2.43
C LEU A 32 -5.22 0.37 1.13
N SER A 33 -5.81 1.46 0.66
CA SER A 33 -6.52 1.51 -0.62
C SER A 33 -5.58 2.08 -1.68
N VAL A 34 -5.44 1.35 -2.80
CA VAL A 34 -4.56 1.75 -3.91
C VAL A 34 -5.33 1.70 -5.21
N GLU A 35 -5.31 2.80 -5.96
CA GLU A 35 -5.78 2.88 -7.34
C GLU A 35 -4.56 2.75 -8.25
N PHE A 36 -4.53 1.71 -9.09
CA PHE A 36 -3.41 1.39 -9.97
C PHE A 36 -3.87 0.85 -11.31
N ASP A 37 -2.97 0.88 -12.29
CA ASP A 37 -3.17 0.32 -13.62
C ASP A 37 -2.78 -1.17 -13.65
N ASP A 38 -3.78 -2.05 -13.79
CA ASP A 38 -3.60 -3.52 -13.84
C ASP A 38 -2.79 -4.02 -15.05
N ALA A 39 -2.59 -3.18 -16.09
CA ALA A 39 -1.71 -3.53 -17.20
C ALA A 39 -0.22 -3.33 -16.87
N SER A 40 0.10 -2.54 -15.83
CA SER A 40 1.46 -2.14 -15.46
C SER A 40 1.91 -2.62 -14.09
N LEU A 41 0.97 -2.94 -13.19
CA LEU A 41 1.24 -3.34 -11.81
C LEU A 41 0.24 -4.41 -11.37
N GLN A 42 0.69 -5.42 -10.64
CA GLN A 42 -0.22 -6.40 -10.04
C GLN A 42 -0.45 -6.09 -8.57
N ALA A 43 -1.65 -6.44 -8.07
CA ALA A 43 -1.97 -6.29 -6.65
C ALA A 43 -0.95 -7.01 -5.72
N ALA A 44 -0.35 -8.12 -6.18
CA ALA A 44 0.69 -8.83 -5.47
C ALA A 44 1.99 -8.02 -5.28
N ASP A 45 2.33 -7.14 -6.24
CA ASP A 45 3.49 -6.25 -6.13
C ASP A 45 3.28 -5.21 -5.04
N ILE A 46 2.04 -4.71 -4.90
CA ILE A 46 1.65 -3.77 -3.84
C ILE A 46 1.78 -4.45 -2.48
N VAL A 47 1.25 -5.66 -2.34
CA VAL A 47 1.39 -6.46 -1.11
C VAL A 47 2.87 -6.67 -0.76
N THR A 48 3.68 -7.05 -1.75
CA THR A 48 5.13 -7.25 -1.57
C THR A 48 5.85 -5.97 -1.14
N ALA A 49 5.45 -4.81 -1.68
CA ALA A 49 6.04 -3.53 -1.31
C ALA A 49 5.73 -3.16 0.15
N VAL A 50 4.51 -3.47 0.61
CA VAL A 50 4.11 -3.27 2.01
C VAL A 50 4.81 -4.28 2.94
N ASP A 51 4.96 -5.53 2.52
CA ASP A 51 5.66 -6.58 3.27
C ASP A 51 7.14 -6.26 3.50
N LYS A 52 7.81 -5.66 2.49
CA LYS A 52 9.19 -5.16 2.62
C LYS A 52 9.38 -4.08 3.67
N LEU A 53 8.31 -3.40 4.12
CA LEU A 53 8.35 -2.45 5.23
C LEU A 53 8.19 -3.14 6.60
N GLY A 54 7.99 -4.46 6.63
CA GLY A 54 7.73 -5.26 7.82
C GLY A 54 6.25 -5.36 8.21
N PHE A 55 5.32 -5.09 7.27
CA PHE A 55 3.88 -5.23 7.51
C PHE A 55 3.29 -6.38 6.70
N GLN A 56 2.60 -7.31 7.36
CA GLN A 56 1.81 -8.31 6.65
C GLN A 56 0.56 -7.64 6.06
N ALA A 57 0.36 -7.78 4.76
CA ALA A 57 -0.80 -7.28 4.04
C ALA A 57 -1.47 -8.42 3.26
N THR A 58 -2.80 -8.39 3.21
CA THR A 58 -3.63 -9.32 2.45
C THR A 58 -4.65 -8.55 1.62
N LEU A 59 -4.94 -9.04 0.42
CA LEU A 59 -5.99 -8.48 -0.41
C LEU A 59 -7.36 -8.90 0.15
N ASN A 60 -8.28 -7.94 0.24
CA ASN A 60 -9.67 -8.12 0.68
C ASN A 60 -10.62 -7.62 -0.40
#